data_AF-A0A929WYD8-F1
#
_entry.id   AF-A0A929WYD8-F1
#
_cell.length_a   1.000
_cell.length_b   1.000
_cell.length_c   1.000
_cell.angle_alpha   90.00
_cell.angle_beta   90.00
_cell.angle_gamma   90.00
#
_symmetry.space_group_name_H-M   'P 1'
#
loop_
_entity.id
_entity.type
_entity.pdbx_description
1 polymer ?
#
loop_
_entity_poly.entity_id
_entity_poly.type
_entity_poly.pdbx_seq_one_letter_code
_entity_poly.pdbx_strand_id
1 'polypeptide(L)' 'MNSKEFFDSVCELRRWQKEFTKTRRTEAARKVKKLEQEVDTEIARVCAILGTAAKQPNIFDK' A
#
# COMPACT_ATOMS: atom_id res chain seq x y z
N MET A 1 -9.20 6.33 -7.48
CA MET A 1 -9.81 5.08 -6.97
C MET A 1 -11.03 5.45 -6.15
N ASN A 2 -12.11 4.65 -6.21
CA ASN A 2 -13.26 4.78 -5.30
C ASN A 2 -13.09 3.88 -4.06
N SER A 3 -13.91 4.07 -3.02
CA SER A 3 -13.75 3.34 -1.75
C SER A 3 -13.86 1.81 -1.89
N LYS A 4 -14.68 1.32 -2.82
CA LYS A 4 -14.84 -0.12 -3.06
C LYS A 4 -13.61 -0.69 -3.76
N GLU A 5 -13.11 0.00 -4.78
CA GLU A 5 -11.87 -0.38 -5.47
C GLU A 5 -10.71 -0.43 -4.47
N PHE A 6 -10.58 0.56 -3.59
CA PHE A 6 -9.53 0.58 -2.56
C PHE A 6 -9.61 -0.64 -1.65
N PHE A 7 -10.81 -0.94 -1.16
CA PHE A 7 -11.03 -2.12 -0.32
C PHE A 7 -10.69 -3.42 -1.05
N ASP A 8 -11.11 -3.56 -2.30
CA ASP A 8 -10.83 -4.73 -3.13
C ASP A 8 -9.32 -4.91 -3.36
N SER A 9 -8.58 -3.84 -3.66
CA SER A 9 -7.12 -3.87 -3.81
C SER A 9 -6.39 -4.20 -2.52
N VAL A 10 -6.84 -3.69 -1.37
CA VAL A 10 -6.27 -4.05 -0.05
C VAL A 10 -6.52 -5.52 0.26
N CYS A 11 -7.73 -6.04 -0.04
CA CYS A 11 -8.03 -7.46 0.11
C CYS A 11 -7.13 -8.33 -0.78
N GLU A 12 -6.91 -7.91 -2.03
CA GLU A 12 -6.04 -8.61 -2.97
C GLU A 12 -4.57 -8.57 -2.52
N LEU A 13 -4.08 -7.41 -2.08
CA LEU A 13 -2.74 -7.23 -1.51
C LEU A 13 -2.52 -8.19 -0.35
N ARG A 14 -3.48 -8.26 0.59
CA ARG A 14 -3.36 -9.14 1.75
C ARG A 14 -3.34 -10.62 1.35
N ARG A 15 -4.08 -11.01 0.32
CA ARG A 15 -4.05 -12.38 -0.24
C ARG A 15 -2.68 -12.69 -0.84
N TRP A 16 -2.12 -11.81 -1.66
CA TRP A 16 -0.81 -12.01 -2.28
C TRP A 16 0.34 -12.00 -1.27
N GLN A 17 0.29 -11.16 -0.24
CA GLN A 17 1.27 -11.19 0.85
C GLN A 17 1.25 -12.55 1.58
N LYS A 18 0.07 -13.11 1.88
CA LYS A 18 -0.05 -14.45 2.48
C LYS A 18 0.55 -15.52 1.55
N GLU A 19 0.23 -15.49 0.28
CA GLU A 19 0.77 -16.46 -0.70
C GLU A 19 2.27 -16.32 -0.90
N PHE A 20 2.80 -15.09 -0.90
CA PHE A 20 4.24 -14.83 -0.95
C PHE A 20 4.94 -15.35 0.30
N THR A 21 4.39 -15.15 1.50
CA THR A 21 4.99 -15.69 2.73
C THR A 21 5.04 -17.23 2.74
N LYS A 22 4.04 -17.90 2.15
CA LYS A 22 4.00 -19.37 2.07
C LYS A 22 4.95 -19.93 1.00
N THR A 23 5.00 -19.31 -0.17
CA THR A 23 5.65 -19.91 -1.35
C THR A 23 7.00 -19.28 -1.70
N ARG A 24 7.28 -18.07 -1.20
CA ARG A 24 8.44 -17.21 -1.51
C ARG A 24 8.70 -17.07 -3.03
N ARG A 25 7.68 -17.23 -3.86
CA ARG A 25 7.78 -17.15 -5.32
C ARG A 25 7.98 -15.70 -5.76
N THR A 26 8.91 -15.49 -6.69
CA THR A 26 9.26 -14.18 -7.28
C THR A 26 8.08 -13.50 -7.99
N GLU A 27 7.19 -14.27 -8.61
CA GLU A 27 5.98 -13.74 -9.27
C GLU A 27 4.98 -13.15 -8.26
N ALA A 28 4.83 -13.77 -7.09
CA ALA A 28 3.99 -13.21 -6.02
C ALA A 28 4.62 -11.93 -5.45
N ALA A 29 5.95 -11.86 -5.35
CA ALA A 29 6.66 -10.64 -4.90
C ALA A 29 6.39 -9.44 -5.82
N ARG A 30 6.40 -9.64 -7.15
CA ARG A 30 6.11 -8.58 -8.13
C ARG A 30 4.69 -8.06 -7.99
N LYS A 31 3.72 -8.96 -7.82
CA LYS A 31 2.30 -8.60 -7.64
C LYS A 31 2.06 -7.86 -6.33
N VAL A 32 2.65 -8.33 -5.22
CA VAL A 32 2.60 -7.63 -3.93
C VAL A 32 3.14 -6.21 -4.08
N LYS A 33 4.34 -6.04 -4.65
CA LYS A 33 4.97 -4.71 -4.77
C LYS A 33 4.15 -3.73 -5.59
N LYS A 34 3.51 -4.18 -6.68
CA LYS A 34 2.64 -3.32 -7.49
C LYS A 34 1.40 -2.89 -6.71
N LEU A 35 0.75 -3.82 -6.01
CA LEU A 35 -0.44 -3.54 -5.20
C LEU A 35 -0.10 -2.64 -3.99
N GLU A 36 1.07 -2.81 -3.38
CA GLU A 36 1.56 -1.92 -2.31
C GLU A 36 1.65 -0.48 -2.83
N GLN A 37 2.23 -0.27 -4.01
CA GLN A 37 2.36 1.07 -4.58
C GLN A 37 1.01 1.74 -4.89
N GLU A 38 0.04 0.97 -5.39
CA GLU A 38 -1.32 1.48 -5.65
C GLU A 38 -2.05 1.84 -4.34
N VAL A 39 -1.94 0.98 -3.33
CA VAL A 39 -2.51 1.23 -1.99
C VAL A 39 -1.86 2.42 -1.31
N ASP A 40 -0.54 2.53 -1.34
CA ASP A 40 0.21 3.65 -0.75
C ASP A 40 -0.13 4.99 -1.41
N THR A 41 -0.30 5.00 -2.74
CA THR A 41 -0.71 6.19 -3.48
C THR A 41 -2.10 6.66 -3.04
N GLU A 42 -3.03 5.73 -2.86
CA GLU A 42 -4.39 6.05 -2.42
C GLU A 42 -4.43 6.48 -0.94
N ILE A 43 -3.63 5.85 -0.07
CA ILE A 43 -3.44 6.29 1.33
C ILE A 43 -2.91 7.73 1.36
N ALA A 44 -1.88 8.04 0.58
CA ALA A 44 -1.31 9.39 0.50
C ALA A 44 -2.35 10.42 0.03
N ARG A 45 -3.17 10.05 -0.98
CA ARG A 45 -4.27 10.90 -1.47
C ARG A 45 -5.31 11.16 -0.36
N VAL A 46 -5.75 10.12 0.34
CA VAL A 46 -6.72 10.23 1.43
C VAL A 46 -6.16 11.05 2.59
N CYS A 47 -4.92 10.82 2.99
CA CYS A 47 -4.24 11.60 4.02
C CYS A 47 -4.10 13.08 3.65
N ALA A 48 -3.83 13.40 2.37
CA ALA A 48 -3.79 14.78 1.90
C ALA A 48 -5.17 15.46 2.00
N ILE A 49 -6.25 14.75 1.63
CA ILE A 49 -7.63 15.25 1.76
C ILE A 49 -8.01 15.48 3.22
N LEU A 50 -7.65 14.55 4.11
CA LEU A 50 -7.96 14.63 5.54
C LEU A 50 -7.04 15.60 6.30
N GLY A 51 -6.00 16.15 5.65
CA GLY A 51 -4.97 16.94 6.33
C GLY A 51 -4.15 16.16 7.35
N THR A 52 -4.19 14.82 7.29
CA THR A 52 -3.49 13.90 8.19
C THR A 52 -2.20 13.35 7.59
N ALA A 53 -1.79 13.88 6.43
CA ALA A 53 -0.50 13.55 5.83
C ALA A 53 0.60 13.68 6.89
N ALA A 54 1.16 12.53 7.28
CA ALA A 54 2.26 12.51 8.22
C ALA A 54 3.37 13.39 7.63
N LYS A 55 3.69 14.50 8.33
CA LYS A 55 4.94 15.21 8.08
C LYS A 55 6.02 14.15 8.16
N GLN A 56 6.70 13.85 7.05
CA GLN A 56 7.87 13.01 7.12
C GLN A 56 8.80 13.63 8.17
N PRO A 57 9.21 12.89 9.21
CA PRO A 57 10.12 13.44 10.19
C PRO A 57 11.38 13.85 9.45
N ASN A 58 11.64 15.16 9.43
CA ASN A 58 12.79 15.70 8.72
C ASN A 58 14.01 15.23 9.51
N ILE A 59 14.85 14.39 8.90
CA ILE A 59 16.07 13.85 9.52
C ILE A 59 17.05 14.95 9.97
N PHE A 60 16.85 16.18 9.49
CA PHE A 60 17.66 17.36 9.80
C PHE A 60 17.09 18.25 10.91
N ASP A 61 15.93 17.94 11.49
CA ASP A 61 15.46 18.61 12.71
C ASP A 61 16.14 17.94 13.92
N LYS A 62 17.40 18.31 14.19
CA LYS A 62 18.17 17.84 15.35
C LYS A 62 18.88 18.99 16.05
#